data_AF-A0A920F4A5-F1
#
_entry.id   AF-A0A920F4A5-F1
#
_cell.length_a   1.000
_cell.length_b   1.000
_cell.length_c   1.000
_cell.angle_alpha   90.00
_cell.angle_beta   90.00
_cell.angle_gamma   90.00
#
_symmetry.space_group_name_H-M   'P 1'
#
loop_
_entity.id
_entity.type
_entity.pdbx_description
1 polymer ?
#
loop_
_entity_poly.entity_id
_entity_poly.type
_entity_poly.pdbx_seq_one_letter_code
_entity_poly.pdbx_strand_id
1 'polypeptide(L)'
;MVDDIILQKRTLRVLIISALLVTVCLIFLNPDLAIPSDSSQIDYFGVLAVLFFLVSLVLLFIFHFWGKIFFTLYVLEGLVVRWYGPEYIEPADSIFLLFTYLEGMIEGAILVLIFLTPMKNLFKSVKGYL
;
A
#
# COMPACT_ATOMS: atom_id res chain seq x y z
N MET A 1 -8.84 -26.78 1.06
CA MET A 1 -7.43 -26.44 0.71
C MET A 1 -7.31 -25.69 -0.61
N VAL A 2 -7.82 -26.19 -1.74
CA VAL A 2 -7.80 -25.45 -3.03
C VAL A 2 -8.71 -24.22 -2.99
N ASP A 3 -9.91 -24.35 -2.41
CA ASP A 3 -10.87 -23.25 -2.28
C ASP A 3 -10.35 -22.13 -1.38
N ASP A 4 -9.62 -22.47 -0.31
CA ASP A 4 -9.01 -21.51 0.61
C ASP A 4 -7.96 -20.64 -0.09
N ILE A 5 -7.16 -21.24 -0.97
CA ILE A 5 -6.14 -20.53 -1.76
C ILE A 5 -6.81 -19.58 -2.77
N ILE A 6 -7.88 -20.03 -3.43
CA ILE A 6 -8.64 -19.19 -4.38
C ILE A 6 -9.26 -18.00 -3.65
N LEU A 7 -9.87 -18.24 -2.49
CA LEU A 7 -10.43 -17.20 -1.64
C LEU A 7 -9.36 -16.19 -1.23
N GLN A 8 -8.21 -16.65 -0.73
CA GLN A 8 -7.09 -15.77 -0.34
C GLN A 8 -6.58 -14.91 -1.50
N LYS A 9 -6.43 -15.47 -2.70
CA LYS A 9 -6.04 -14.70 -3.90
C LYS A 9 -7.06 -13.61 -4.22
N ARG A 10 -8.35 -13.94 -4.12
CA ARG A 10 -9.44 -12.99 -4.37
C ARG A 10 -9.45 -11.89 -3.30
N THR A 11 -9.33 -12.25 -2.03
CA THR A 11 -9.27 -11.30 -0.92
C THR A 11 -8.09 -10.34 -1.07
N LEU A 12 -6.89 -10.85 -1.40
CA LEU A 12 -5.73 -10.00 -1.64
C LEU A 12 -5.97 -9.00 -2.78
N ARG A 13 -6.56 -9.45 -3.89
CA ARG A 13 -6.88 -8.56 -5.02
C ARG A 13 -7.89 -7.48 -4.63
N VAL A 14 -8.93 -7.84 -3.87
CA VAL A 14 -9.91 -6.88 -3.37
C VAL A 14 -9.22 -5.84 -2.49
N LEU A 15 -8.35 -6.26 -1.56
CA LEU A 15 -7.61 -5.34 -0.70
C LEU A 15 -6.68 -4.42 -1.50
N ILE A 16 -6.00 -4.92 -2.53
CA ILE A 16 -5.17 -4.08 -3.42
C ILE A 16 -6.02 -3.02 -4.12
N ILE A 17 -7.19 -3.39 -4.64
CA ILE A 17 -8.11 -2.44 -5.29
C ILE A 17 -8.63 -1.42 -4.27
N SER A 18 -8.98 -1.85 -3.06
CA SER A 18 -9.40 -0.97 -1.98
C SER A 18 -8.29 0.00 -1.57
N ALA A 19 -7.03 -0.46 -1.50
CA ALA A 19 -5.87 0.40 -1.21
C ALA A 19 -5.75 1.51 -2.26
N LEU A 20 -5.78 1.16 -3.55
CA LEU A 20 -5.75 2.14 -4.64
C LEU A 20 -6.90 3.16 -4.54
N LEU A 21 -8.12 2.70 -4.23
CA LEU A 21 -9.28 3.58 -4.11
C LEU A 21 -9.12 4.56 -2.93
N VAL A 22 -8.64 4.07 -1.78
CA VAL A 22 -8.37 4.91 -0.61
C VAL A 22 -7.28 5.94 -0.90
N THR A 23 -6.18 5.55 -1.55
CA THR A 23 -5.11 6.48 -1.94
C THR A 23 -5.63 7.57 -2.88
N VAL A 24 -6.50 7.23 -3.84
CA VAL A 24 -7.14 8.23 -4.72
C VAL A 24 -8.03 9.18 -3.92
N CYS A 25 -8.81 8.67 -2.96
CA CYS A 25 -9.61 9.51 -2.08
C CYS A 25 -8.75 10.48 -1.25
N LEU A 26 -7.62 10.02 -0.70
CA LEU A 26 -6.70 10.87 0.06
C LEU A 26 -6.10 11.99 -0.80
N ILE A 27 -5.66 11.67 -2.02
CA ILE A 27 -5.15 12.66 -2.98
C ILE A 27 -6.22 13.70 -3.32
N PHE A 28 -7.48 13.28 -3.48
CA PHE A 28 -8.58 14.18 -3.78
C PHE A 28 -8.95 15.09 -2.60
N LEU A 29 -8.91 14.56 -1.38
CA LEU A 29 -9.28 15.30 -0.17
C LEU A 29 -8.21 16.30 0.28
N ASN A 30 -6.95 16.05 -0.06
CA ASN A 30 -5.85 16.95 0.26
C ASN A 30 -4.92 17.05 -0.97
N PRO A 31 -5.33 17.81 -2.00
CA PRO A 31 -4.59 17.93 -3.25
C PRO A 31 -3.23 18.62 -3.05
N ASP A 32 -3.06 19.43 -2.01
CA ASP A 32 -1.79 20.09 -1.68
C ASP A 32 -0.70 19.07 -1.26
N LEU A 33 -1.07 17.87 -0.79
CA LEU A 33 -0.13 16.76 -0.58
C LEU A 33 0.35 16.14 -1.90
N ALA A 34 -0.37 16.32 -3.01
CA ALA A 34 -0.06 15.70 -4.29
C ALA A 34 0.48 16.71 -5.34
N ILE A 35 0.01 17.95 -5.29
CA ILE A 35 0.37 19.04 -6.19
C ILE A 35 0.65 20.26 -5.31
N PRO A 36 1.91 20.52 -4.97
CA PRO A 36 2.25 21.71 -4.20
C PRO A 36 1.81 22.95 -4.97
N SER A 37 1.24 23.93 -4.25
CA SER A 37 0.72 25.19 -4.81
C SER A 37 1.77 26.00 -5.56
N ASP A 38 3.05 25.70 -5.33
CA ASP A 38 4.19 26.24 -6.06
C ASP A 38 4.79 25.15 -6.96
N SER A 39 4.56 25.26 -8.27
CA SER A 39 5.07 24.30 -9.27
C SER A 39 6.61 24.23 -9.34
N SER A 40 7.31 25.15 -8.67
CA SER A 40 8.76 25.13 -8.53
C SER A 40 9.28 24.16 -7.46
N GLN A 41 8.39 23.59 -6.63
CA GLN A 41 8.73 22.67 -5.54
C GLN A 41 8.06 21.30 -5.73
N ILE A 42 8.35 20.62 -6.84
CA ILE A 42 7.90 19.23 -7.00
C ILE A 42 8.52 18.39 -5.88
N ASP A 43 7.67 17.76 -5.06
CA ASP A 43 8.11 16.79 -4.06
C ASP A 43 8.51 15.47 -4.73
N TYR A 44 9.75 15.42 -5.21
CA TYR A 44 10.31 14.22 -5.85
C TYR A 44 10.29 12.99 -4.93
N PHE A 45 10.38 13.18 -3.61
CA PHE A 45 10.31 12.08 -2.65
C PHE A 45 8.89 11.53 -2.55
N GLY A 46 7.88 12.40 -2.43
CA GLY A 46 6.46 12.01 -2.47
C GLY A 46 6.08 11.29 -3.77
N VAL A 47 6.51 11.82 -4.93
CA VAL A 47 6.29 11.16 -6.23
C VAL A 47 6.95 9.78 -6.29
N LEU A 48 8.19 9.67 -5.82
CA LEU A 48 8.91 8.40 -5.80
C LEU A 48 8.22 7.40 -4.86
N ALA A 49 7.74 7.83 -3.69
CA ALA A 49 7.02 7.00 -2.74
C ALA A 49 5.71 6.46 -3.33
N VAL A 50 4.93 7.30 -4.02
CA VAL A 50 3.70 6.87 -4.71
C VAL A 50 4.02 5.88 -5.84
N LEU A 51 5.06 6.12 -6.63
CA LEU A 51 5.48 5.18 -7.67
C LEU A 51 5.93 3.84 -7.06
N PHE A 52 6.69 3.88 -5.98
CA PHE A 52 7.14 2.69 -5.26
C PHE A 52 5.96 1.88 -4.70
N PHE A 53 4.99 2.57 -4.10
CA PHE A 53 3.72 1.98 -3.67
C PHE A 53 2.99 1.29 -4.83
N LEU A 54 2.77 1.99 -5.94
CA LEU A 54 2.07 1.43 -7.11
C LEU A 54 2.78 0.21 -7.67
N VAL A 55 4.11 0.27 -7.82
CA VAL A 55 4.91 -0.88 -8.27
C VAL A 55 4.76 -2.07 -7.32
N SER A 56 4.78 -1.83 -6.01
CA SER A 56 4.61 -2.89 -5.01
C SER A 56 3.23 -3.57 -5.12
N LEU A 57 2.16 -2.79 -5.31
CA LEU A 57 0.80 -3.30 -5.49
C LEU A 57 0.66 -4.10 -6.79
N VAL A 58 1.23 -3.62 -7.90
CA VAL A 58 1.22 -4.35 -9.18
C VAL A 58 1.91 -5.70 -9.03
N LEU A 59 3.08 -5.73 -8.38
CA LEU A 59 3.81 -6.97 -8.13
C LEU A 59 3.04 -7.93 -7.21
N LEU A 60 2.33 -7.43 -6.20
CA LEU A 60 1.44 -8.23 -5.37
C LEU A 60 0.24 -8.78 -6.17
N PHE A 61 -0.34 -7.98 -7.05
CA PHE A 61 -1.50 -8.36 -7.87
C PHE A 61 -1.19 -9.52 -8.82
N ILE A 62 0.00 -9.53 -9.42
CA ILE A 62 0.50 -10.63 -10.26
C ILE A 62 1.11 -11.79 -9.45
N PHE A 63 1.09 -11.69 -8.12
CA PHE A 63 1.68 -12.67 -7.19
C PHE A 63 3.17 -12.92 -7.44
N HIS A 64 3.94 -11.86 -7.67
CA HIS A 64 5.39 -11.91 -7.79
C HIS A 64 6.06 -11.76 -6.41
N PHE A 65 7.05 -12.60 -6.09
CA PHE A 65 7.66 -12.65 -4.76
C PHE A 65 8.22 -11.29 -4.30
N TRP A 66 8.78 -10.52 -5.23
CA TRP A 66 9.29 -9.18 -4.93
C TRP A 66 8.21 -8.18 -4.48
N GLY A 67 6.95 -8.39 -4.86
CA GLY A 67 5.83 -7.56 -4.41
C GLY A 67 5.70 -7.58 -2.89
N LYS A 68 5.91 -8.75 -2.27
CA LYS A 68 5.94 -8.88 -0.80
C LYS A 68 7.02 -8.00 -0.19
N ILE A 69 8.24 -8.07 -0.73
CA ILE A 69 9.39 -7.35 -0.20
C ILE A 69 9.16 -5.84 -0.33
N PHE A 70 8.84 -5.36 -1.54
CA PHE A 70 8.63 -3.94 -1.79
C PHE A 70 7.47 -3.37 -0.98
N PHE A 71 6.35 -4.10 -0.88
CA PHE A 71 5.21 -3.64 -0.09
C PHE A 71 5.54 -3.56 1.41
N THR A 72 6.31 -4.53 1.91
CA THR A 72 6.75 -4.50 3.32
C THR A 72 7.67 -3.31 3.58
N LEU A 73 8.61 -3.02 2.66
CA LEU A 73 9.51 -1.86 2.77
C LEU A 73 8.72 -0.55 2.75
N TYR A 74 7.74 -0.43 1.87
CA TYR A 74 6.86 0.73 1.79
C TYR A 74 6.12 0.97 3.11
N VAL A 75 5.49 -0.06 3.67
CA VAL A 75 4.76 0.10 4.95
C VAL A 75 5.71 0.44 6.10
N LEU A 76 6.92 -0.14 6.14
CA LEU A 76 7.92 0.21 7.16
C LEU A 76 8.39 1.66 7.03
N GLU A 77 8.64 2.13 5.81
CA GLU A 77 8.96 3.54 5.54
C GLU A 77 7.82 4.45 6.03
N GLY A 78 6.57 4.14 5.68
CA GLY A 78 5.40 4.89 6.13
C GLY A 78 5.27 4.94 7.66
N LEU A 79 5.53 3.82 8.35
CA LEU A 79 5.55 3.78 9.81
C LEU A 79 6.63 4.69 10.42
N VAL A 80 7.84 4.69 9.85
CA VAL A 80 8.93 5.57 10.31
C VAL A 80 8.55 7.04 10.09
N VAL A 81 8.06 7.39 8.90
CA VAL A 81 7.62 8.76 8.58
C VAL A 81 6.53 9.21 9.54
N ARG A 82 5.59 8.33 9.89
CA ARG A 82 4.47 8.67 10.79
C ARG A 82 4.86 8.77 12.26
N TRP A 83 5.91 8.04 12.66
CA TRP A 83 6.42 8.07 14.04
C TRP A 83 7.31 9.29 14.30
N TYR A 84 8.11 9.69 13.32
CA TYR A 84 9.06 10.80 13.44
C TYR A 84 8.59 12.10 12.75
N GLY A 85 7.50 12.03 11.98
CA GLY A 85 6.93 13.16 11.28
C GLY A 85 6.15 14.10 12.21
N PRO A 86 5.85 15.31 11.73
CA PRO A 86 4.99 16.23 12.47
C PRO A 86 3.61 15.61 12.68
N GLU A 87 3.00 15.86 13.84
CA GLU A 87 1.61 15.48 14.07
C GLU A 87 0.72 16.17 13.03
N TYR A 88 -0.22 15.42 12.44
CA TYR A 88 -1.21 15.99 11.55
C TYR A 88 -2.01 17.04 12.33
N ILE A 89 -1.89 18.32 11.95
CA ILE A 89 -2.66 19.43 12.51
C ILE A 89 -4.03 19.49 11.82
N GLU A 90 -4.68 18.33 11.66
CA GLU A 90 -6.03 18.24 11.10
C GLU A 90 -7.06 17.98 12.22
N PRO A 91 -8.28 18.53 12.10
CA PRO A 91 -9.32 18.26 13.08
C PRO A 91 -9.64 16.76 13.12
N ALA A 92 -9.80 16.21 14.32
CA ALA A 92 -10.04 14.78 14.56
C ALA A 92 -11.28 14.21 13.84
N ASP A 93 -12.19 15.07 13.40
CA ASP A 93 -13.40 14.72 12.64
C ASP A 93 -13.23 14.85 11.11
N SER A 94 -12.00 14.96 10.60
CA SER A 94 -11.76 15.09 9.16
C SER A 94 -12.01 13.77 8.43
N ILE A 95 -12.74 13.85 7.30
CA ILE A 95 -12.91 12.71 6.38
C ILE A 95 -11.52 12.21 5.91
N PHE A 96 -10.55 13.13 5.78
CA PHE A 96 -9.17 12.79 5.49
C PHE A 96 -8.58 11.81 6.52
N LEU A 97 -8.72 12.10 7.82
CA LEU A 97 -8.22 11.24 8.90
C LEU A 97 -8.85 9.84 8.85
N LEU A 98 -10.16 9.75 8.58
CA LEU A 98 -10.84 8.47 8.36
C LEU A 98 -10.18 7.67 7.24
N PHE A 99 -9.94 8.28 6.08
CA PHE A 99 -9.28 7.60 4.96
C PHE A 99 -7.84 7.22 5.29
N THR A 100 -7.12 8.01 6.10
CA THR A 100 -5.76 7.64 6.49
C THR A 100 -5.73 6.45 7.44
N TYR A 101 -6.72 6.30 8.31
CA TYR A 101 -6.86 5.08 9.12
C TYR A 101 -7.26 3.88 8.27
N LEU A 102 -8.20 4.06 7.33
CA LEU A 102 -8.60 3.00 6.40
C LEU A 102 -7.42 2.50 5.56
N GLU A 103 -6.56 3.41 5.09
CA GLU A 103 -5.31 3.07 4.38
C GLU A 103 -4.44 2.15 5.24
N GLY A 104 -4.08 2.57 6.45
CA GLY A 104 -3.26 1.76 7.36
C GLY A 104 -3.89 0.42 7.72
N MET A 105 -5.22 0.36 7.88
CA MET A 105 -5.94 -0.90 8.12
C MET A 105 -5.85 -1.86 6.91
N ILE A 106 -6.03 -1.34 5.69
CA ILE A 106 -5.94 -2.14 4.46
C ILE A 106 -4.50 -2.64 4.27
N GLU A 107 -3.51 -1.78 4.45
CA GLU A 107 -2.09 -2.16 4.37
C GLU A 107 -1.73 -3.23 5.39
N GLY A 108 -2.17 -3.08 6.64
CA GLY A 108 -2.03 -4.08 7.68
C GLY A 108 -2.69 -5.40 7.30
N ALA A 109 -3.89 -5.38 6.73
CA ALA A 109 -4.58 -6.58 6.26
C ALA A 109 -3.82 -7.28 5.11
N ILE A 110 -3.24 -6.50 4.18
CA ILE A 110 -2.38 -7.03 3.12
C ILE A 110 -1.14 -7.70 3.74
N LEU A 111 -0.47 -7.05 4.69
CA LEU A 111 0.69 -7.62 5.40
C LEU A 111 0.33 -8.93 6.11
N VAL A 112 -0.79 -8.96 6.82
CA VAL A 112 -1.30 -10.17 7.49
C VAL A 112 -1.50 -11.29 6.47
N LEU A 113 -2.17 -11.02 5.35
CA LEU A 113 -2.39 -12.03 4.31
C LEU A 113 -1.11 -12.52 3.68
N ILE A 114 -0.15 -11.65 3.36
CA ILE A 114 1.11 -12.09 2.77
C ILE A 114 1.99 -12.83 3.79
N PHE A 115 1.98 -12.51 5.09
CA PHE A 115 2.87 -13.17 6.05
C PHE A 115 2.26 -14.40 6.75
N LEU A 116 0.97 -14.39 7.09
CA LEU A 116 0.34 -15.50 7.82
C LEU A 116 -0.17 -16.61 6.90
N THR A 117 -0.33 -16.33 5.61
CA THR A 117 -0.73 -17.35 4.64
C THR A 117 0.51 -18.09 4.13
N PRO A 118 0.53 -19.44 4.05
CA PRO A 118 1.65 -20.19 3.48
C PRO A 118 1.85 -19.85 1.99
N MET A 119 2.64 -18.80 1.75
CA MET A 119 2.80 -18.13 0.45
C MET A 119 3.48 -18.95 -0.64
N LYS A 120 4.08 -20.10 -0.30
CA LYS A 120 4.65 -21.04 -1.28
C LYS A 120 3.61 -21.46 -2.33
N ASN A 121 2.32 -21.38 -1.99
CA ASN A 121 1.21 -21.74 -2.87
C ASN A 121 0.59 -20.54 -3.61
N LEU A 122 0.89 -19.31 -3.19
CA LEU A 122 0.29 -18.09 -3.74
C LEU A 122 1.21 -17.36 -4.72
N PHE A 123 2.47 -17.20 -4.35
CA PHE A 123 3.48 -16.51 -5.14
C PHE A 123 4.26 -17.53 -5.96
N LYS A 124 4.29 -17.35 -7.28
CA LYS A 124 5.19 -18.15 -8.11
C LYS A 124 6.61 -17.78 -7.67
N SER A 125 7.24 -18.67 -6.92
CA SER A 125 8.69 -18.63 -6.73
C SER A 125 9.32 -18.59 -8.12
N VAL A 126 10.34 -17.77 -8.31
CA VAL A 126 11.25 -17.87 -9.45
C VAL A 126 12.04 -19.17 -9.28
N LYS A 127 11.36 -20.31 -9.39
CA LYS A 127 11.93 -21.65 -9.50
C LYS A 127 11.43 -22.23 -10.81
N GLY A 128 12.04 -21.69 -11.84
CA GLY A 128 12.15 -22.27 -13.15
C GLY A 128 13.47 -21.76 -13.70
N TYR A 129 14.58 -22.25 -13.15
CA TYR A 129 15.89 -22.47 -13.76
C TYR A 129 16.84 -22.90 -12.64
N LEU A 130 17.01 -24.23 -12.53
CA LEU A 130 18.03 -24.99 -11.77
C LEU A 130 18.02 -24.83 -10.24
#